data_AF-A0A2E6N5C1-F1
#
_entry.id   AF-A0A2E6N5C1-F1
#
_cell.length_a   1.000
_cell.length_b   1.000
_cell.length_c   1.000
_cell.angle_alpha   90.00
_cell.angle_beta   90.00
_cell.angle_gamma   90.00
#
_symmetry.space_group_name_H-M   'P 1'
#
loop_
_entity.id
_entity.type
_entity.pdbx_description
1 polymer ?
#
loop_
_entity_poly.entity_id
_entity_poly.type
_entity_poly.pdbx_seq_one_letter_code
_entity_poly.pdbx_strand_id
1 'polypeptide(L)'
;MPADVVKEQFAIVGDLNAWNPNEHVLEKKSEIYQIKLRLKPEKTYRFKYLIDNGLWENDYAADEYITNEFGTEDSVIIIGN
;
A
#
# COMPACT_ATOMS: atom_id res chain seq x y z
N MET A 1 0.49 10.08 4.18
CA MET A 1 1.27 9.91 5.43
C MET A 1 2.23 11.08 5.59
N PRO A 2 2.28 11.73 6.76
CA PRO A 2 3.33 12.69 7.12
C PRO A 2 4.72 12.07 7.05
N ALA A 3 5.71 12.83 6.58
CA ALA A 3 7.03 12.28 6.27
C ALA A 3 8.01 12.16 7.45
N ASP A 4 7.59 12.56 8.63
CA ASP A 4 8.28 12.46 9.91
C ASP A 4 7.96 11.17 10.69
N VAL A 5 6.92 10.45 10.27
CA VAL A 5 6.49 9.18 10.88
C VAL A 5 7.39 8.01 10.47
N VAL A 6 7.99 8.08 9.27
CA VAL A 6 8.80 7.01 8.68
C VAL A 6 10.28 7.23 8.99
N LYS A 7 10.97 6.21 9.51
CA LYS A 7 12.39 6.27 9.88
C LYS A 7 13.31 5.60 8.87
N GLU A 8 12.87 4.50 8.28
CA GLU A 8 13.69 3.63 7.44
C GLU A 8 13.07 3.46 6.05
N GLN A 9 11.86 2.88 5.98
CA GLN A 9 11.26 2.50 4.70
C GLN A 9 9.74 2.63 4.75
N PHE A 10 9.16 3.07 3.64
CA PHE A 10 7.73 3.03 3.44
C PHE A 10 7.46 2.38 2.08
N ALA A 11 6.75 1.25 2.06
CA ALA A 11 6.40 0.51 0.85
C ALA A 11 4.90 0.26 0.74
N ILE A 12 4.43 0.08 -0.50
CA ILE A 12 3.13 -0.51 -0.79
C ILE A 12 3.34 -1.98 -1.17
N VAL A 13 2.55 -2.86 -0.57
CA VAL A 13 2.75 -4.30 -0.63
C VAL A 13 1.41 -4.96 -0.89
N GLY A 14 1.31 -5.80 -1.91
CA GLY A 14 0.04 -6.37 -2.31
C GLY A 14 0.11 -7.22 -3.58
N ASP A 15 -1.05 -7.51 -4.15
CA ASP A 15 -1.16 -8.30 -5.40
C ASP A 15 -0.38 -7.68 -6.56
N LEU A 16 -0.25 -6.35 -6.54
CA LEU A 16 0.52 -5.54 -7.49
C LEU A 16 2.02 -5.87 -7.54
N ASN A 17 2.60 -6.43 -6.47
CA ASN A 17 4.01 -6.82 -6.39
C ASN A 17 4.22 -8.18 -5.68
N ALA A 18 3.23 -9.08 -5.78
CA ALA A 18 3.26 -10.39 -5.13
C ALA A 18 3.63 -10.34 -3.64
N TRP A 19 3.17 -9.29 -2.95
CA TRP A 19 3.43 -9.05 -1.53
C TRP A 19 4.92 -8.91 -1.18
N ASN A 20 5.75 -8.42 -2.11
CA ASN A 20 7.17 -8.16 -1.89
C ASN A 20 7.43 -6.73 -1.35
N PRO A 21 7.89 -6.56 -0.10
CA PRO A 21 8.09 -5.23 0.49
C PRO A 21 9.22 -4.42 -0.15
N ASN A 22 10.13 -5.08 -0.87
CA ASN A 22 11.31 -4.42 -1.45
C ASN A 22 11.06 -3.89 -2.87
N GLU A 23 9.91 -4.17 -3.49
CA GLU A 23 9.69 -3.87 -4.90
C GLU A 23 9.11 -2.47 -5.14
N HIS A 24 8.20 -1.99 -4.28
CA HIS A 24 7.47 -0.74 -4.48
C HIS A 24 7.58 0.17 -3.26
N VAL A 25 8.77 0.71 -3.06
CA VAL A 25 9.07 1.70 -2.02
C VAL A 25 8.58 3.08 -2.46
N LEU A 26 7.89 3.78 -1.55
CA LEU A 26 7.39 5.14 -1.75
C LEU A 26 8.54 6.15 -1.65
N GLU A 27 8.47 7.20 -2.47
CA GLU A 27 9.40 8.30 -2.46
C GLU A 27 8.91 9.43 -1.53
N LYS A 28 9.80 9.95 -0.68
CA LYS A 28 9.54 11.17 0.08
C LYS A 28 9.58 12.37 -0.88
N LYS A 29 8.48 13.13 -0.96
CA LYS A 29 8.41 14.41 -1.68
C LYS A 29 7.87 15.48 -0.74
N SER A 30 8.77 16.36 -0.31
CA SER A 30 8.52 17.36 0.73
C SER A 30 8.01 16.69 2.02
N GLU A 31 6.78 17.02 2.45
CA GLU A 31 6.19 16.56 3.70
C GLU A 31 5.35 15.28 3.55
N ILE A 32 5.31 14.69 2.35
CA ILE A 32 4.50 13.49 2.07
C ILE A 32 5.32 12.38 1.40
N TYR A 33 4.86 11.15 1.54
CA TYR A 33 5.30 10.01 0.73
C TYR A 33 4.36 9.77 -0.44
N GLN A 34 4.90 9.43 -1.61
CA GLN A 34 4.10 9.11 -2.80
C GLN A 34 4.77 8.05 -3.68
N ILE A 35 3.95 7.32 -4.42
CA ILE A 35 4.37 6.42 -5.49
C ILE A 35 3.37 6.53 -6.66
N LYS A 36 3.85 6.31 -7.88
CA LYS A 36 2.99 6.24 -9.08
C LYS A 36 3.14 4.86 -9.70
N LEU A 37 2.06 4.10 -9.72
CA LEU A 37 2.00 2.75 -10.28
C LEU A 37 1.10 2.72 -11.51
N ARG A 38 1.48 1.91 -12.50
CA ARG A 38 0.63 1.59 -13.64
C ARG A 38 -0.07 0.26 -13.38
N LEU A 39 -1.34 0.31 -13.05
CA LEU A 39 -2.17 -0.87 -12.81
C LEU A 39 -2.95 -1.23 -14.07
N LYS A 40 -3.27 -2.52 -14.22
CA LYS A 40 -4.10 -2.97 -15.35
C LYS A 40 -5.56 -2.57 -15.08
N PRO A 41 -6.30 -2.08 -16.08
CA PRO A 41 -7.72 -1.81 -15.95
C PRO A 41 -8.52 -3.10 -15.78
N GLU A 42 -9.78 -2.95 -15.36
CA GLU A 42 -10.75 -4.02 -15.10
C GLU A 42 -10.21 -5.07 -14.11
N LYS A 43 -9.49 -4.59 -13.09
CA LYS A 43 -8.88 -5.43 -12.07
C LYS A 43 -9.03 -4.85 -10.68
N THR A 44 -9.12 -5.77 -9.74
CA THR A 44 -9.11 -5.51 -8.30
C THR A 44 -7.77 -5.97 -7.73
N TYR A 45 -7.18 -5.16 -6.85
CA TYR A 45 -5.93 -5.46 -6.18
C TYR A 45 -6.08 -5.29 -4.68
N ARG A 46 -5.59 -6.27 -3.91
CA ARG A 46 -5.38 -6.13 -2.47
C ARG A 46 -4.02 -5.54 -2.20
N PHE A 47 -3.93 -4.69 -1.18
CA PHE A 47 -2.66 -4.13 -0.73
C PHE A 47 -2.73 -3.64 0.72
N LYS A 48 -1.54 -3.38 1.28
CA LYS A 48 -1.31 -2.64 2.51
C LYS A 48 -0.07 -1.78 2.38
N TYR A 49 0.05 -0.82 3.27
CA TYR A 49 1.25 -0.03 3.50
C TYR A 49 2.12 -0.71 4.56
N LEU A 50 3.41 -0.87 4.27
CA LEU A 50 4.41 -1.33 5.23
C LEU A 50 5.37 -0.20 5.59
N ILE A 51 5.46 0.12 6.88
CA ILE A 51 6.29 1.20 7.42
C ILE A 51 7.34 0.62 8.36
N ASP A 52 8.59 1.05 8.18
CA ASP A 52 9.77 0.71 8.98
C ASP A 52 9.89 -0.78 9.30
N ASN A 53 9.47 -1.64 8.36
CA ASN A 53 9.49 -3.10 8.45
C ASN A 53 8.63 -3.74 9.56
N GLY A 54 7.68 -3.02 10.16
CA GLY A 54 6.90 -3.57 11.27
C GLY A 54 5.45 -3.11 11.35
N LEU A 55 5.13 -1.93 10.82
CA LEU A 55 3.79 -1.38 10.91
C LEU A 55 3.05 -1.56 9.58
N TRP A 56 1.94 -2.29 9.65
CA TRP A 56 1.05 -2.56 8.53
C TRP A 56 -0.20 -1.70 8.63
N GLU A 57 -0.39 -0.80 7.68
CA GLU A 57 -1.52 0.12 7.64
C GLU A 57 -2.36 -0.10 6.39
N ASN A 58 -3.67 0.11 6.53
CA ASN A 58 -4.56 0.18 5.39
C ASN A 58 -4.61 1.61 4.85
N ASP A 59 -4.93 1.76 3.56
CA ASP A 59 -5.28 3.07 3.00
C ASP A 59 -6.72 3.43 3.38
N TYR A 60 -6.89 4.57 4.07
CA TYR A 60 -8.19 5.10 4.46
C TYR A 60 -9.06 5.49 3.26
N ALA A 61 -8.45 5.68 2.09
CA ALA A 61 -9.10 6.00 0.83
C ALA A 61 -9.21 4.78 -0.12
N ALA A 62 -9.01 3.56 0.40
CA ALA A 62 -9.29 2.34 -0.36
C ALA A 62 -10.77 2.26 -0.76
N ASP A 63 -11.05 1.58 -1.89
CA ASP A 63 -12.41 1.37 -2.36
C ASP A 63 -13.18 0.42 -1.44
N GLU A 64 -12.51 -0.62 -0.95
CA GLU A 64 -13.06 -1.60 -0.01
C GLU A 64 -11.99 -2.09 0.98
N TYR A 65 -12.45 -2.83 2.00
CA TYR A 65 -11.61 -3.58 2.93
C TYR A 65 -12.09 -5.03 2.99
N ILE A 66 -11.17 -5.98 2.95
CA ILE A 66 -11.50 -7.41 3.05
C ILE A 66 -10.64 -8.11 4.09
N THR A 67 -11.27 -9.00 4.86
CA THR A 67 -10.57 -9.79 5.88
C THR A 67 -9.47 -10.65 5.26
N ASN A 68 -8.30 -10.67 5.91
CA ASN A 68 -7.15 -11.49 5.54
C ASN A 68 -6.93 -12.65 6.50
N GLU A 69 -5.98 -13.52 6.14
CA GLU A 69 -5.66 -14.73 6.92
C GLU A 69 -4.95 -14.43 8.26
N PHE A 70 -4.53 -13.18 8.49
CA PHE A 70 -3.85 -12.73 9.70
C PHE A 70 -4.79 -12.14 10.75
N GLY A 71 -6.12 -12.27 10.56
CA GLY A 71 -7.11 -11.73 11.48
C GLY A 71 -7.23 -10.20 11.42
N THR A 72 -6.78 -9.59 10.33
CA THR A 72 -6.94 -8.15 10.04
C THR A 72 -7.63 -8.00 8.68
N GLU A 73 -7.58 -6.81 8.09
CA GLU A 73 -8.11 -6.54 6.76
C GLU A 73 -7.02 -6.00 5.83
N ASP A 74 -7.19 -6.20 4.53
CA ASP A 74 -6.41 -5.56 3.47
C ASP A 74 -7.24 -4.49 2.78
N SER A 75 -6.58 -3.42 2.36
CA SER A 75 -7.17 -2.44 1.45
C SER A 75 -7.36 -3.04 0.06
N VAL A 76 -8.43 -2.61 -0.60
CA VAL A 76 -8.76 -3.01 -1.97
C VAL A 76 -8.86 -1.76 -2.85
N ILE A 77 -8.30 -1.85 -4.05
CA ILE A 77 -8.48 -0.85 -5.11
C ILE A 77 -9.00 -1.51 -6.38
N ILE A 78 -10.00 -0.90 -7.01
CA ILE A 78 -10.69 -1.38 -8.21
C ILE A 78 -10.39 -0.41 -9.37
N ILE A 79 -9.73 -0.91 -10.41
CA ILE A 79 -9.31 -0.09 -11.55
C ILE A 79 -10.31 -0.26 -12.69
N GLY A 80 -10.91 0.85 -13.16
CA GLY A 80 -11.69 0.89 -14.40
C GLY A 80 -13.16 0.50 -14.27
N ASN A 81 -13.84 1.03 -13.26
CA ASN A 81 -15.30 1.00 -13.19
C ASN A 81 -15.93 2.12 -14.03
#